data_AF-A0A9P0AGT8-F1
#
_entry.id   AF-A0A9P0AGT8-F1
#
_cell.length_a   1.000
_cell.length_b   1.000
_cell.length_c   1.000
_cell.angle_alpha   90.00
_cell.angle_beta   90.00
_cell.angle_gamma   90.00
#
_symmetry.space_group_name_H-M   'P 1'
#
loop_
_entity.id
_entity.type
_entity.pdbx_description
1 polymer ?
#
loop_
_entity_poly.entity_id
_entity_poly.type
_entity_poly.pdbx_seq_one_letter_code
_entity_poly.pdbx_strand_id
1 'polypeptide(L)'
;MTLNFRTSAIDGPNVREKRGSSVSTMLRQLSDGSRFVQMVYGPDGLLQDCEYLKQKKVIKKFLSTFQDILESKTNITYLKSYQKLPSDINNWLSYKKLRHQCKKSHQKILKMSKQRFEKLPPTTTTTEPPPESEFERMKRGLQRLGIMPGTKWCGHRNVADSQRQLGGFTSTDRCCREHDGCQLTIPGLSTKFNVFNLSPFTLSFCGCDLK
;
A
#
# COMPACT_ATOMS: atom_id res chain seq x y z
N MET A 1 11.21 17.05 -15.85
CA MET A 1 10.80 15.88 -15.04
C MET A 1 9.37 16.17 -14.57
N THR A 2 8.38 15.48 -15.13
CA THR A 2 6.96 15.78 -14.86
C THR A 2 6.55 15.17 -13.52
N LEU A 3 6.14 16.00 -12.56
CA LEU A 3 5.51 15.55 -11.32
C LEU A 3 4.01 15.44 -11.53
N ASN A 4 3.44 14.31 -11.13
CA ASN A 4 2.02 13.97 -11.23
C ASN A 4 1.53 13.71 -9.81
N PHE A 5 0.46 14.35 -9.37
CA PHE A 5 -0.08 14.15 -8.03
C PHE A 5 -1.61 14.07 -8.02
N ARG A 6 -2.16 13.36 -7.04
CA ARG A 6 -3.60 13.21 -6.79
C ARG A 6 -3.84 13.25 -5.29
N THR A 7 -4.84 14.02 -4.88
CA THR A 7 -5.39 13.99 -3.52
C THR A 7 -6.86 13.61 -3.62
N SER A 8 -7.32 12.71 -2.77
CA SER A 8 -8.74 12.32 -2.73
C SER A 8 -9.16 12.02 -1.28
N ALA A 9 -10.32 12.54 -0.90
CA ALA A 9 -11.04 12.06 0.27
C ALA A 9 -11.67 10.70 -0.10
N ILE A 10 -11.46 9.70 0.73
CA ILE A 10 -12.03 8.36 0.60
C ILE A 10 -13.07 8.25 1.71
N ASP A 11 -14.33 8.38 1.30
CA ASP A 11 -15.46 8.09 2.16
C ASP A 11 -15.71 6.58 2.11
N GLY A 12 -15.77 5.95 3.29
CA GLY A 12 -16.04 4.52 3.41
C GLY A 12 -17.44 4.16 2.90
N PRO A 13 -17.67 2.89 2.49
CA PRO A 13 -19.00 2.46 2.06
C PRO A 13 -20.01 2.66 3.20
N ASN A 14 -21.12 3.28 2.81
CA ASN A 14 -22.28 3.67 3.60
C ASN A 14 -22.79 2.53 4.51
N VAL A 15 -22.31 2.46 5.75
CA VAL A 15 -22.97 1.71 6.82
C VAL A 15 -23.95 2.68 7.47
N ARG A 16 -25.21 2.59 7.05
CA ARG A 16 -26.43 3.16 7.64
C ARG A 16 -26.22 4.39 8.54
N GLU A 17 -26.55 5.55 7.99
CA GLU A 17 -26.70 6.83 8.70
C GLU A 17 -27.33 6.66 10.11
N LYS A 18 -26.54 6.96 11.13
CA LYS A 18 -27.00 7.73 12.30
C LYS A 18 -25.93 8.73 12.73
N ARG A 19 -26.19 10.00 12.40
CA ARG A 19 -25.76 11.26 13.01
C ARG A 19 -24.37 11.31 13.68
N GLY A 20 -23.45 12.03 13.04
CA GLY A 20 -22.37 12.76 13.72
C GLY A 20 -20.97 12.50 13.16
N SER A 21 -20.47 13.45 12.35
CA SER A 21 -19.10 13.56 11.80
C SER A 21 -18.71 12.60 10.67
N SER A 22 -18.49 13.15 9.48
CA SER A 22 -17.92 12.45 8.32
C SER A 22 -16.47 12.09 8.60
N VAL A 23 -16.22 10.85 9.02
CA VAL A 23 -14.89 10.31 9.27
C VAL A 23 -14.25 9.94 7.92
N SER A 24 -13.65 10.92 7.24
CA SER A 24 -13.09 10.73 5.89
C SER A 24 -11.60 10.40 5.95
N THR A 25 -11.20 9.31 5.30
CA THR A 25 -9.79 8.91 5.14
C THR A 25 -9.19 9.68 3.96
N MET A 26 -7.95 10.15 4.06
CA MET A 26 -7.33 10.95 2.98
C MET A 26 -6.23 10.17 2.26
N LEU A 27 -6.33 10.06 0.94
CA LEU A 27 -5.32 9.48 0.06
C LEU A 27 -4.53 10.56 -0.67
N ARG A 28 -3.20 10.45 -0.64
CA ARG A 28 -2.28 11.28 -1.43
C ARG A 28 -1.34 10.41 -2.25
N GLN A 29 -1.25 10.66 -3.55
CA GLN A 29 -0.37 9.94 -4.48
C GLN A 29 0.51 10.94 -5.24
N LEU A 30 1.78 10.63 -5.43
CA LEU A 30 2.76 11.46 -6.13
C LEU A 30 3.75 10.61 -6.95
N SER A 31 3.99 10.98 -8.21
CA SER A 31 4.94 10.32 -9.11
C SER A 31 5.74 11.33 -9.92
N ASP A 32 7.04 11.08 -10.10
CA ASP A 32 7.90 11.86 -11.01
C ASP A 32 8.22 11.14 -12.33
N GLY A 33 7.53 10.03 -12.60
CA GLY A 33 7.75 9.15 -13.76
C GLY A 33 8.88 8.14 -13.59
N SER A 34 9.59 8.16 -12.48
CA SER A 34 10.60 7.16 -12.12
C SER A 34 10.40 6.56 -10.72
N ARG A 35 9.67 7.29 -9.87
CA ARG A 35 9.39 6.96 -8.48
C ARG A 35 7.94 7.33 -8.18
N PHE A 36 7.26 6.51 -7.38
CA PHE A 36 5.87 6.69 -6.96
C PHE A 36 5.78 6.59 -5.43
N VAL A 37 5.00 7.47 -4.82
CA VAL A 37 4.70 7.44 -3.39
C VAL A 37 3.20 7.58 -3.17
N GLN A 38 2.64 6.73 -2.33
CA GLN A 38 1.25 6.75 -1.87
C GLN A 38 1.25 6.89 -0.35
N MET A 39 0.32 7.71 0.16
CA MET A 39 0.16 7.98 1.58
C MET A 39 -1.34 7.91 1.91
N VAL A 40 -1.71 7.11 2.91
CA VAL A 40 -3.07 6.99 3.43
C VAL A 40 -3.09 7.55 4.84
N TYR A 41 -3.87 8.60 5.03
CA TYR A 41 -4.03 9.26 6.30
C TYR A 41 -5.39 8.95 6.89
N GLY A 42 -5.41 8.70 8.20
CA GLY A 42 -6.63 8.57 8.95
C GLY A 42 -7.39 9.90 9.06
N PRO A 43 -8.59 9.85 9.63
CA PRO A 43 -9.43 11.02 9.88
C PRO A 43 -8.80 12.02 10.86
N ASP A 44 -7.92 11.52 11.73
CA ASP A 44 -7.07 12.26 12.66
C ASP A 44 -5.87 12.95 11.98
N GLY A 45 -5.72 12.77 10.66
CA GLY A 45 -4.57 13.25 9.89
C GLY A 45 -3.29 12.46 10.15
N LEU A 46 -3.33 11.37 10.92
CA LEU A 46 -2.18 10.52 11.17
C LEU A 46 -1.93 9.60 9.96
N LEU A 47 -0.66 9.38 9.64
CA LEU A 47 -0.26 8.47 8.57
C LEU A 47 -0.53 7.03 9.01
N GLN A 48 -1.52 6.39 8.38
CA GLN A 48 -1.91 5.00 8.67
C GLN A 48 -1.12 4.03 7.79
N ASP A 49 -0.99 4.34 6.50
CA ASP A 49 -0.26 3.51 5.55
C ASP A 49 0.49 4.34 4.51
N CYS A 50 1.56 3.77 3.98
CA CYS A 50 2.32 4.39 2.91
C CYS A 50 3.02 3.36 2.05
N GLU A 51 3.18 3.72 0.78
CA GLU A 51 3.87 2.89 -0.18
C GLU A 51 4.84 3.71 -1.02
N TYR A 52 6.00 3.11 -1.30
CA TYR A 52 7.06 3.72 -2.07
C TYR A 52 7.59 2.75 -3.13
N LEU A 53 7.39 3.08 -4.40
CA LEU A 53 7.87 2.29 -5.53
C LEU A 53 8.98 3.03 -6.30
N LYS A 54 10.04 2.30 -6.63
CA LYS A 54 11.17 2.78 -7.46
C LYS A 54 11.33 1.95 -8.74
N GLN A 55 10.21 1.63 -9.41
CA GLN A 55 10.20 0.80 -10.61
C GLN A 55 9.87 1.63 -11.85
N LYS A 56 10.90 2.17 -12.52
CA LYS A 56 10.74 3.09 -13.68
C LYS A 56 9.85 2.52 -14.78
N LYS A 57 9.96 1.22 -15.11
CA LYS A 57 9.13 0.58 -16.16
C LYS A 57 7.65 0.54 -15.78
N VAL A 58 7.33 0.07 -14.57
CA VAL A 58 5.95 0.02 -14.05
C VAL A 58 5.37 1.42 -13.92
N ILE A 59 6.16 2.38 -13.42
CA ILE A 59 5.71 3.76 -13.21
C ILE A 59 5.49 4.48 -14.54
N LYS A 60 6.34 4.26 -15.55
CA LYS A 60 6.12 4.79 -16.90
C LYS A 60 4.85 4.22 -17.52
N LYS A 61 4.63 2.90 -17.42
CA LYS A 61 3.40 2.26 -17.91
C LYS A 61 2.17 2.82 -17.20
N PHE A 62 2.25 3.02 -15.87
CA PHE A 62 1.21 3.70 -15.12
C PHE A 62 0.94 5.09 -15.67
N LEU A 63 1.97 5.93 -15.81
CA LEU A 63 1.79 7.31 -16.26
C LEU A 63 1.24 7.42 -17.68
N SER A 64 1.66 6.55 -18.61
CA SER A 64 1.12 6.55 -19.97
C SER A 64 -0.36 6.19 -19.97
N THR A 65 -0.74 5.08 -19.33
CA THR A 65 -2.15 4.66 -19.27
C THR A 65 -2.99 5.64 -18.46
N PHE A 66 -2.41 6.28 -17.45
CA PHE A 66 -3.06 7.31 -16.64
C PHE A 66 -3.32 8.59 -17.44
N GLN A 67 -2.38 9.02 -18.29
CA GLN A 67 -2.57 10.18 -19.16
C GLN A 67 -3.72 9.97 -20.15
N ASP A 68 -3.79 8.81 -20.79
CA ASP A 68 -4.87 8.47 -21.74
C ASP A 68 -6.25 8.53 -21.07
N ILE A 69 -6.35 8.14 -19.79
CA ILE A 69 -7.61 8.12 -19.03
C ILE A 69 -7.98 9.51 -18.49
N LEU A 70 -7.00 10.33 -18.10
CA LEU A 70 -7.29 11.67 -17.62
C LEU A 70 -7.79 12.59 -18.72
N GLU A 71 -7.27 12.42 -19.94
CA GLU A 71 -7.75 13.17 -21.10
C GLU A 71 -9.23 12.84 -21.43
N SER A 72 -9.77 11.74 -20.89
CA SER A 72 -11.19 11.37 -21.01
C SER A 72 -12.06 11.64 -19.77
N LYS A 73 -11.52 12.11 -18.63
CA LYS A 73 -12.28 12.31 -17.37
C LYS A 73 -12.12 13.72 -16.78
N THR A 74 -13.22 14.45 -16.69
CA THR A 74 -13.29 15.88 -16.30
C THR A 74 -13.16 16.19 -14.80
N ASN A 75 -13.29 15.19 -13.91
CA ASN A 75 -13.35 15.40 -12.45
C ASN A 75 -12.02 15.16 -11.72
N ILE A 76 -10.89 15.04 -12.43
CA ILE A 76 -9.59 14.79 -11.81
C ILE A 76 -8.67 15.99 -12.03
N THR A 77 -8.28 16.65 -10.94
CA THR A 77 -7.25 17.69 -10.99
C THR A 77 -5.89 17.04 -11.23
N TYR A 78 -5.31 17.31 -12.39
CA TYR A 78 -4.02 16.79 -12.82
C TYR A 78 -3.12 17.95 -13.25
N LEU A 79 -2.02 18.20 -12.52
CA LEU A 79 -1.04 19.20 -12.92
C LEU A 79 0.13 18.52 -13.66
N LYS A 80 0.22 18.74 -14.98
CA LYS A 80 1.45 18.53 -15.74
C LYS A 80 2.42 19.65 -15.34
N SER A 81 3.54 19.27 -14.71
CA SER A 81 4.83 19.99 -14.69
C SER A 81 4.79 21.52 -14.92
N TYR A 82 5.01 22.33 -13.86
CA TYR A 82 5.34 23.77 -13.90
C TYR A 82 4.25 24.85 -14.05
N GLN A 83 2.96 24.57 -13.88
CA GLN A 83 2.09 25.66 -13.39
C GLN A 83 2.43 25.92 -11.92
N LYS A 84 2.65 27.19 -11.52
CA LYS A 84 2.92 27.58 -10.12
C LYS A 84 1.99 26.78 -9.22
N LEU A 85 2.54 25.80 -8.49
CA LEU A 85 1.73 25.05 -7.56
C LEU A 85 1.17 26.05 -6.54
N PRO A 86 -0.13 25.97 -6.22
CA PRO A 86 -0.70 26.72 -5.11
C PRO A 86 0.21 26.59 -3.86
N SER A 87 0.45 27.71 -3.17
CA SER A 87 1.45 27.82 -2.10
C SER A 87 1.20 26.84 -0.94
N ASP A 88 -0.07 26.50 -0.72
CA ASP A 88 -0.56 25.49 0.21
C ASP A 88 -0.08 24.07 -0.15
N ILE A 89 0.13 23.76 -1.43
CA ILE A 89 0.60 22.45 -1.90
C ILE A 89 2.12 22.34 -1.77
N ASN A 90 2.85 23.41 -2.08
CA ASN A 90 4.31 23.42 -2.08
C ASN A 90 4.92 23.03 -0.71
N ASN A 91 4.22 23.38 0.37
CA ASN A 91 4.67 23.11 1.74
C ASN A 91 4.69 21.61 2.12
N TRP A 92 3.82 20.79 1.53
CA TRP A 92 3.75 19.36 1.83
C TRP A 92 4.20 18.46 0.67
N LEU A 93 4.21 18.95 -0.58
CA LEU A 93 4.56 18.19 -1.78
C LEU A 93 6.09 18.05 -1.98
N SER A 94 6.79 17.58 -0.94
CA SER A 94 8.21 17.26 -1.01
C SER A 94 8.43 15.76 -1.08
N TYR A 95 8.86 15.28 -2.25
CA TYR A 95 9.14 13.86 -2.47
C TYR A 95 10.11 13.28 -1.44
N LYS A 96 11.14 14.06 -1.06
CA LYS A 96 12.12 13.67 -0.02
C LYS A 96 11.45 13.53 1.35
N LYS A 97 10.58 14.49 1.73
CA LYS A 97 9.86 14.50 3.01
C LYS A 97 8.89 13.33 3.11
N LEU A 98 8.07 13.11 2.07
CA LEU A 98 7.11 12.02 2.01
C LEU A 98 7.79 10.65 2.09
N ARG A 99 8.88 10.44 1.33
CA ARG A 99 9.69 9.23 1.42
C ARG A 99 10.26 9.01 2.83
N HIS A 100 10.76 10.07 3.46
CA HIS A 100 11.31 9.97 4.81
C HIS A 100 10.23 9.62 5.83
N GLN A 101 9.06 10.24 5.76
CA GLN A 101 7.90 9.91 6.59
C GLN A 101 7.50 8.45 6.42
N CYS A 102 7.40 7.98 5.18
CA CYS A 102 7.04 6.61 4.90
C CYS A 102 8.05 5.61 5.48
N LYS A 103 9.35 5.87 5.26
CA LYS A 103 10.43 5.06 5.86
C LYS A 103 10.34 5.02 7.39
N LYS A 104 10.07 6.16 8.04
CA LYS A 104 9.92 6.24 9.49
C LYS A 104 8.71 5.44 9.99
N SER A 105 7.59 5.46 9.25
CA SER A 105 6.42 4.65 9.57
C SER A 105 6.72 3.16 9.49
N HIS A 106 7.29 2.70 8.37
CA HIS A 106 7.67 1.30 8.19
C HIS A 106 8.67 0.83 9.26
N GLN A 107 9.64 1.68 9.66
CA GLN A 107 10.56 1.37 10.74
C GLN A 107 9.86 1.15 12.10
N LYS A 108 8.79 1.90 12.41
CA LYS A 108 8.00 1.68 13.62
C LYS A 108 7.28 0.34 13.56
N ILE A 109 6.62 0.05 12.44
CA ILE A 109 5.91 -1.22 12.22
C ILE A 109 6.87 -2.41 12.40
N LEU A 110 8.07 -2.32 11.83
CA LEU A 110 9.13 -3.32 11.98
C LEU A 110 9.54 -3.54 13.44
N LYS A 111 9.74 -2.46 14.20
CA LYS A 111 10.10 -2.55 15.62
C LYS A 111 8.97 -3.19 16.45
N MET A 112 7.73 -2.78 16.20
CA MET A 112 6.55 -3.32 16.89
C MET A 112 6.33 -4.80 16.55
N SER A 113 6.49 -5.19 15.28
CA SER A 113 6.43 -6.58 14.84
C SER A 113 7.49 -7.42 15.55
N LYS A 114 8.75 -6.99 15.57
CA LYS A 114 9.82 -7.71 16.28
C LYS A 114 9.50 -7.93 17.76
N GLN A 115 9.09 -6.88 18.46
CA GLN A 115 8.72 -6.96 19.89
C GLN A 115 7.53 -7.88 20.14
N ARG A 116 6.53 -7.91 19.24
CA ARG A 116 5.40 -8.83 19.35
C ARG A 116 5.84 -10.27 19.13
N PHE A 117 6.66 -10.50 18.09
CA PHE A 117 7.19 -11.81 17.75
C PHE A 117 7.98 -12.44 18.91
N GLU A 118 8.85 -11.66 19.56
CA GLU A 118 9.65 -12.09 20.73
C GLU A 118 8.78 -12.46 21.95
N LYS A 119 7.53 -11.99 22.00
CA LYS A 119 6.57 -12.30 23.09
C LYS A 119 5.67 -13.48 22.79
N LEU A 120 5.68 -14.03 21.57
CA LEU A 120 4.88 -15.21 21.27
C LEU A 120 5.45 -16.43 22.00
N PRO A 121 4.59 -17.31 22.55
CA PRO A 121 5.05 -18.59 23.10
C PRO A 121 5.78 -19.39 22.01
N PRO A 122 6.83 -20.15 22.34
CA PRO A 122 7.54 -20.96 21.35
C PRO A 122 6.56 -21.96 20.73
N THR A 123 6.23 -21.75 19.46
CA THR A 123 5.40 -22.67 18.69
C THR A 123 6.16 -23.97 18.45
N THR A 124 5.68 -25.05 19.06
CA THR A 124 6.16 -26.43 18.85
C THR A 124 5.81 -26.90 17.44
N THR A 125 6.64 -26.60 16.43
CA THR A 125 6.91 -27.46 15.25
C THR A 125 7.94 -26.81 14.32
N THR A 126 9.21 -26.74 14.74
CA THR A 126 10.37 -27.04 13.88
C THR A 126 11.60 -27.13 14.79
N THR A 127 12.13 -28.34 14.95
CA THR A 127 13.42 -28.62 15.60
C THR A 127 14.52 -28.19 14.63
N GLU A 128 14.89 -26.91 14.63
CA GLU A 128 16.16 -26.37 14.09
C GLU A 128 16.16 -24.88 14.49
N PRO A 129 17.15 -24.37 15.26
CA PRO A 129 17.25 -22.94 15.53
C PRO A 129 17.48 -22.19 14.20
N PRO A 130 16.71 -21.13 13.89
CA PRO A 130 16.94 -20.38 12.65
C PRO A 130 18.31 -19.71 12.75
N PRO A 131 19.22 -19.89 11.78
CA PRO A 131 20.48 -19.19 11.78
C PRO A 131 20.20 -17.68 11.73
N GLU A 132 20.78 -16.94 12.67
CA GLU A 132 20.65 -15.47 12.86
C GLU A 132 20.84 -14.65 11.55
N SER A 133 21.42 -15.25 10.51
CA SER A 133 21.70 -14.64 9.21
C SER A 133 20.52 -14.64 8.23
N GLU A 134 19.57 -15.58 8.32
CA GLU A 134 18.43 -15.67 7.39
C GLU A 134 17.33 -14.68 7.74
N PHE A 135 17.02 -14.50 9.02
CA PHE A 135 15.99 -13.56 9.45
C PHE A 135 16.34 -12.12 9.05
N GLU A 136 17.61 -11.72 9.13
CA GLU A 136 18.05 -10.40 8.69
C GLU A 136 18.13 -10.26 7.16
N ARG A 137 18.44 -11.33 6.41
CA ARG A 137 18.42 -11.31 4.93
C ARG A 137 16.98 -11.31 4.39
N MET A 138 16.09 -12.08 5.02
CA MET A 138 14.65 -12.12 4.77
C MET A 138 14.01 -10.78 5.12
N LYS A 139 14.31 -10.18 6.27
CA LYS A 139 13.85 -8.84 6.67
C LYS A 139 14.30 -7.74 5.70
N ARG A 140 15.48 -7.86 5.10
CA ARG A 140 15.96 -6.97 4.02
C ARG A 140 15.27 -7.22 2.67
N GLY A 141 14.78 -8.44 2.41
CA GLY A 141 13.98 -8.79 1.23
C GLY A 141 12.49 -8.43 1.35
N LEU A 142 11.87 -8.75 2.50
CA LEU A 142 10.48 -8.46 2.88
C LEU A 142 10.18 -6.95 2.87
N GLN A 143 11.10 -6.14 3.41
CA GLN A 143 11.02 -4.67 3.35
C GLN A 143 11.07 -4.11 1.92
N ARG A 144 11.57 -4.88 0.95
CA ARG A 144 11.66 -4.48 -0.47
C ARG A 144 10.49 -4.99 -1.31
N LEU A 145 9.83 -6.06 -0.87
CA LEU A 145 8.69 -6.69 -1.56
C LEU A 145 7.34 -6.23 -1.00
N GLY A 146 7.31 -5.41 0.04
CA GLY A 146 6.06 -4.91 0.61
C GLY A 146 5.27 -5.98 1.37
N ILE A 147 5.94 -7.03 1.86
CA ILE A 147 5.34 -8.07 2.72
C ILE A 147 5.54 -7.69 4.19
N MET A 148 4.47 -7.77 4.98
CA MET A 148 4.46 -7.49 6.40
C MET A 148 5.40 -8.46 7.15
N PRO A 149 6.34 -7.96 7.98
CA PRO A 149 7.23 -8.82 8.75
C PRO A 149 6.47 -9.74 9.70
N GLY A 150 6.80 -11.04 9.66
CA GLY A 150 6.14 -12.09 10.45
C GLY A 150 4.98 -12.77 9.72
N THR A 151 4.67 -12.36 8.48
CA THR A 151 3.64 -12.94 7.63
C THR A 151 4.24 -13.38 6.29
N LYS A 152 3.52 -14.20 5.53
CA LYS A 152 3.89 -14.63 4.18
C LYS A 152 2.94 -14.12 3.10
N TRP A 153 1.72 -13.74 3.47
CA TRP A 153 0.62 -13.38 2.57
C TRP A 153 0.26 -11.90 2.61
N CYS A 154 0.57 -11.18 3.69
CA CYS A 154 0.15 -9.78 3.82
C CYS A 154 1.10 -8.85 3.07
N GLY A 155 0.80 -8.52 1.81
CA GLY A 155 1.54 -7.51 1.07
C GLY A 155 1.37 -7.57 -0.45
N HIS A 156 2.33 -7.00 -1.18
CA HIS A 156 2.32 -7.10 -2.64
C HIS A 156 2.70 -8.52 -3.08
N ARG A 157 1.71 -9.29 -3.52
CA ARG A 157 1.79 -10.76 -3.71
C ARG A 157 2.04 -11.45 -2.36
N ASN A 158 2.40 -12.74 -2.42
CA ASN A 158 2.82 -13.51 -1.26
C ASN A 158 4.19 -14.17 -1.53
N VAL A 159 4.86 -14.57 -0.45
CA VAL A 159 6.16 -15.28 -0.44
C VAL A 159 6.01 -16.70 0.10
N ALA A 160 4.80 -17.24 0.06
CA ALA A 160 4.52 -18.59 0.54
C ALA A 160 4.87 -19.62 -0.55
N ASP A 161 5.64 -20.64 -0.19
CA ASP A 161 5.99 -21.74 -1.09
C ASP A 161 4.79 -22.69 -1.32
N SER A 162 3.82 -22.67 -0.40
CA SER A 162 2.58 -23.45 -0.51
C SER A 162 1.41 -22.77 0.20
N GLN A 163 0.19 -23.12 -0.21
CA GLN A 163 -1.06 -22.59 0.36
C GLN A 163 -1.18 -22.81 1.88
N ARG A 164 -0.53 -23.87 2.40
CA ARG A 164 -0.58 -24.21 3.84
C ARG A 164 0.43 -23.43 4.67
N GLN A 165 1.44 -22.85 4.03
CA GLN A 165 2.52 -22.16 4.72
C GLN A 165 2.03 -20.80 5.25
N LEU A 166 2.18 -20.59 6.56
CA LEU A 166 1.88 -19.33 7.23
C LEU A 166 3.15 -18.84 7.95
N GLY A 167 3.24 -17.53 8.17
CA GLY A 167 4.23 -16.89 9.02
C GLY A 167 3.86 -17.01 10.51
N GLY A 168 4.71 -16.47 11.38
CA GLY A 168 4.50 -16.56 12.83
C GLY A 168 3.30 -15.76 13.36
N PHE A 169 2.85 -14.73 12.65
CA PHE A 169 1.56 -14.09 12.94
C PHE A 169 0.42 -14.83 12.23
N THR A 170 0.21 -16.08 12.62
CA THR A 170 -0.66 -17.04 11.94
C THR A 170 -2.10 -16.56 11.74
N SER A 171 -2.68 -15.86 12.72
CA SER A 171 -4.04 -15.32 12.63
C SER A 171 -4.14 -14.22 11.57
N THR A 172 -3.26 -13.23 11.64
CA THR A 172 -3.19 -12.13 10.65
C THR A 172 -2.86 -12.65 9.26
N ASP A 173 -1.91 -13.56 9.15
CA ASP A 173 -1.47 -14.11 7.87
C ASP A 173 -2.55 -14.98 7.20
N ARG A 174 -3.41 -15.61 8.00
CA ARG A 174 -4.59 -16.33 7.49
C ARG A 174 -5.59 -15.39 6.83
N CYS A 175 -5.88 -14.23 7.43
CA CYS A 175 -6.77 -13.22 6.83
C CYS A 175 -6.21 -12.75 5.49
N CYS A 176 -4.92 -12.45 5.41
CA CYS A 176 -4.28 -12.02 4.16
C CYS A 176 -4.30 -13.11 3.08
N ARG A 177 -4.08 -14.38 3.46
CA ARG A 177 -4.19 -15.51 2.54
C ARG A 177 -5.60 -15.67 1.99
N GLU A 178 -6.62 -15.52 2.83
CA GLU A 178 -8.01 -15.58 2.39
C GLU A 178 -8.35 -14.42 1.44
N HIS A 179 -7.90 -13.22 1.76
CA HIS A 179 -8.02 -12.04 0.90
C HIS A 179 -7.35 -12.24 -0.47
N ASP A 180 -6.14 -12.80 -0.51
CA ASP A 180 -5.43 -13.13 -1.76
C ASP A 180 -6.21 -14.13 -2.63
N GLY A 181 -7.07 -14.96 -2.03
CA GLY A 181 -7.96 -15.89 -2.73
C GLY A 181 -9.20 -15.26 -3.36
N CYS A 182 -9.38 -13.94 -3.27
CA CYS A 182 -10.52 -13.24 -3.84
C CYS A 182 -10.56 -13.41 -5.37
N GLN A 183 -11.68 -13.92 -5.91
CA GLN A 183 -11.83 -14.14 -7.35
C GLN A 183 -12.16 -12.85 -8.12
N LEU A 184 -12.75 -11.88 -7.41
CA LEU A 184 -13.20 -10.60 -7.95
C LEU A 184 -12.14 -9.52 -7.71
N THR A 185 -11.04 -9.64 -8.44
CA THR A 185 -9.93 -8.68 -8.38
C THR A 185 -9.72 -7.99 -9.73
N ILE A 186 -9.28 -6.73 -9.67
CA ILE A 186 -8.82 -5.96 -10.83
C ILE A 186 -7.31 -5.72 -10.66
N PRO A 187 -6.45 -6.40 -11.45
CA PRO A 187 -5.00 -6.19 -11.37
C PRO A 187 -4.61 -4.72 -11.57
N GLY A 188 -3.46 -4.33 -11.01
CA GLY A 188 -2.95 -2.98 -11.18
C GLY A 188 -2.78 -2.62 -12.66
N LEU A 189 -3.15 -1.39 -13.02
CA LEU A 189 -3.04 -0.86 -14.38
C LEU A 189 -3.77 -1.69 -15.45
N SER A 190 -4.88 -2.32 -15.07
CA SER A 190 -5.69 -3.14 -15.97
C SER A 190 -7.17 -2.79 -15.89
N THR A 191 -7.90 -3.10 -16.95
CA THR A 191 -9.37 -3.02 -16.99
C THR A 191 -9.94 -4.40 -16.73
N LYS A 192 -10.89 -4.50 -15.82
CA LYS A 192 -11.78 -5.66 -15.66
C LYS A 192 -13.15 -5.16 -15.23
N PHE A 193 -14.21 -5.86 -15.61
CA PHE A 193 -15.59 -5.45 -15.29
C PHE A 193 -15.92 -4.00 -15.72
N ASN A 194 -15.37 -3.54 -16.84
CA ASN A 194 -15.50 -2.16 -17.34
C ASN A 194 -15.00 -1.07 -16.37
N VAL A 195 -14.19 -1.44 -15.37
CA VAL A 195 -13.54 -0.52 -14.43
C VAL A 195 -12.03 -0.61 -14.63
N PHE A 196 -11.39 0.54 -14.86
CA PHE A 196 -9.93 0.61 -14.94
C PHE A 196 -9.32 0.89 -13.56
N ASN A 197 -8.39 0.04 -13.15
CA ASN A 197 -7.62 0.23 -11.93
C ASN A 197 -6.42 1.16 -12.17
N LEU A 198 -6.56 2.42 -11.76
CA LEU A 198 -5.50 3.42 -11.82
C LEU A 198 -4.36 3.14 -10.83
N SER A 199 -4.53 2.23 -9.86
CA SER A 199 -3.47 1.86 -8.93
C SER A 199 -2.45 0.93 -9.60
N PRO A 200 -1.16 1.04 -9.27
CA PRO A 200 -0.19 0.01 -9.63
C PRO A 200 -0.39 -1.31 -8.86
N PHE A 201 -1.33 -1.37 -7.92
CA PHE A 201 -1.67 -2.55 -7.10
C PHE A 201 -3.02 -3.13 -7.47
N THR A 202 -3.20 -4.42 -7.18
CA THR A 202 -4.49 -5.10 -7.35
C THR A 202 -5.54 -4.48 -6.44
N LEU A 203 -6.73 -4.23 -6.98
CA LEU A 203 -7.92 -3.90 -6.21
C LEU A 203 -8.77 -5.17 -6.03
N SER A 204 -9.20 -5.41 -4.80
CA SER A 204 -10.15 -6.47 -4.46
C SER A 204 -11.57 -5.91 -4.38
N PHE A 205 -12.56 -6.80 -4.48
CA PHE A 205 -13.95 -6.43 -4.22
C PHE A 205 -14.14 -6.12 -2.72
N CYS A 206 -14.91 -5.09 -2.36
CA CYS A 206 -15.11 -4.68 -0.96
C CYS A 206 -15.60 -5.82 -0.05
N GLY A 207 -16.39 -6.76 -0.57
CA GLY A 207 -16.84 -7.93 0.19
C GLY A 207 -15.72 -8.92 0.55
N CYS A 208 -14.57 -8.85 -0.12
CA CYS A 208 -13.35 -9.57 0.26
C CYS A 208 -12.58 -8.81 1.35
N ASP A 209 -12.62 -7.47 1.35
CA ASP A 209 -11.94 -6.63 2.35
C ASP A 209 -12.66 -6.61 3.72
N LEU A 210 -13.96 -6.93 3.72
CA LEU A 210 -14.82 -6.94 4.91
C LEU A 210 -14.82 -8.26 5.68
N LYS A 211 -14.14 -9.30 5.19
CA LYS A 211 -14.00 -10.61 5.85
C LYS A 211 -12.81 -10.62 6.79
#